data_AF-A0AAU6INM3-F1
#
_entry.id   AF-A0AAU6INM3-F1
#
_cell.length_a   1.000
_cell.length_b   1.000
_cell.length_c   1.000
_cell.angle_alpha   90.00
_cell.angle_beta   90.00
_cell.angle_gamma   90.00
#
_symmetry.space_group_name_H-M   'P 1'
#
loop_
_entity.id
_entity.type
_entity.pdbx_description
1 polymer ?
#
loop_
_entity_poly.entity_id
_entity_poly.type
_entity_poly.pdbx_seq_one_letter_code
_entity_poly.pdbx_strand_id
1 'polypeptide(L)'
;MVGGSFDALMRQEARKLQGLTAGAGAHINCEPLRADGDKTFAGVVAKEVGAISVLARITDHSEGLVTPALYGIEVDTVTESTVDEPSVFARRITHLRSYLGAYTGAFRVGDVVYLSGRLVHIQGPDAHNSGFGIELTPWSAAESFLANLTR
;
A
#
# COMPACT_ATOMS: atom_id res chain seq x y z
N MET A 1 -12.57 -7.77 2.53
CA MET A 1 -12.55 -9.12 3.16
C MET A 1 -11.66 -9.03 4.40
N VAL A 2 -12.14 -9.37 5.60
CA VAL A 2 -11.41 -9.18 6.87
C VAL A 2 -10.41 -10.32 7.08
N GLY A 3 -9.13 -10.08 6.80
CA GLY A 3 -8.00 -10.92 7.24
C GLY A 3 -7.95 -12.28 6.54
N GLY A 4 -7.13 -12.37 5.47
CA GLY A 4 -7.10 -13.48 4.53
C GLY A 4 -7.28 -14.88 5.14
N SER A 5 -8.36 -15.55 4.77
CA SER A 5 -8.51 -16.98 4.99
C SER A 5 -7.55 -17.75 4.10
N PHE A 6 -7.24 -19.00 4.47
CA PHE A 6 -6.51 -19.92 3.58
C PHE A 6 -7.12 -19.96 2.18
N ASP A 7 -8.44 -19.89 2.06
CA ASP A 7 -9.11 -19.86 0.75
C ASP A 7 -8.87 -18.56 -0.03
N ALA A 8 -8.77 -17.41 0.65
CA ALA A 8 -8.44 -16.14 0.02
C ALA A 8 -6.98 -16.12 -0.46
N LEU A 9 -6.07 -16.68 0.33
CA LEU A 9 -4.69 -16.94 -0.05
C LEU A 9 -4.64 -17.87 -1.24
N MET A 10 -5.28 -19.05 -1.18
CA MET A 10 -5.31 -20.01 -2.29
C MET A 10 -5.92 -19.42 -3.56
N ARG A 11 -6.96 -18.57 -3.46
CA ARG A 11 -7.50 -17.83 -4.62
C ARG A 11 -6.54 -16.78 -5.17
N GLN A 12 -5.69 -16.19 -4.34
CA GLN A 12 -4.65 -15.25 -4.79
C GLN A 12 -3.46 -16.00 -5.39
N GLU A 13 -3.02 -17.08 -4.76
CA GLU A 13 -1.94 -17.96 -5.22
C GLU A 13 -2.31 -18.66 -6.53
N ALA A 14 -3.57 -19.09 -6.70
CA ALA A 14 -4.08 -19.65 -7.95
C ALA A 14 -4.15 -18.62 -9.10
N ARG A 15 -4.07 -17.32 -8.79
CA ARG A 15 -3.98 -16.23 -9.78
C ARG A 15 -2.54 -15.86 -10.14
N LYS A 16 -1.55 -16.34 -9.39
CA LYS A 16 -0.14 -16.03 -9.63
C LYS A 16 0.52 -17.13 -10.47
N LEU A 17 1.15 -16.74 -11.56
CA LEU A 17 2.20 -17.54 -12.19
C LEU A 17 3.46 -17.39 -11.32
N GLN A 18 3.52 -18.13 -10.22
CA GLN A 18 4.66 -18.12 -9.31
C GLN A 18 5.20 -19.53 -9.06
N GLY A 19 6.52 -19.64 -8.91
CA GLY A 19 7.20 -20.89 -8.66
C GLY A 19 8.62 -20.92 -9.23
N LEU A 20 9.32 -22.03 -8.99
CA LEU A 20 10.63 -22.26 -9.57
C LEU A 20 10.47 -22.87 -10.96
N THR A 21 11.19 -22.34 -11.95
CA THR A 21 11.27 -22.98 -13.26
C THR A 21 11.95 -24.34 -13.14
N ALA A 22 11.33 -25.36 -13.73
CA ALA A 22 11.92 -26.69 -13.79
C ALA A 22 13.29 -26.63 -14.51
N GLY A 23 14.33 -27.17 -13.87
CA GLY A 23 15.68 -27.29 -14.44
C GLY A 23 16.57 -26.03 -14.34
N ALA A 24 16.00 -24.84 -14.19
CA ALA A 24 16.78 -23.60 -14.08
C ALA A 24 16.76 -22.97 -12.67
N GLY A 25 15.82 -23.36 -11.80
CA GLY A 25 15.74 -22.86 -10.43
C GLY A 25 15.48 -21.35 -10.32
N ALA A 26 15.03 -20.72 -11.40
CA ALA A 26 14.66 -19.31 -11.40
C ALA A 26 13.30 -19.16 -10.72
N HIS A 27 13.24 -18.34 -9.68
CA HIS A 27 11.97 -18.00 -9.03
C HIS A 27 11.24 -16.97 -9.88
N ILE A 28 10.10 -17.37 -10.45
CA ILE A 28 9.20 -16.47 -11.16
C ILE A 28 8.14 -16.03 -10.16
N ASN A 29 7.91 -14.72 -10.09
CA ASN A 29 6.75 -14.12 -9.46
C ASN A 29 6.08 -13.23 -10.51
N CYS A 30 5.10 -13.75 -11.22
CA CYS A 30 4.27 -12.95 -12.11
C CYS A 30 3.10 -12.38 -11.32
N GLU A 31 3.09 -11.07 -11.15
CA GLU A 31 1.87 -10.34 -10.78
C GLU A 31 0.79 -10.63 -11.82
N PRO A 32 -0.48 -10.83 -11.42
CA PRO A 32 -1.55 -11.04 -12.37
C PRO A 32 -1.64 -9.84 -13.31
N LEU A 33 -1.52 -10.11 -14.61
CA LEU A 33 -1.83 -9.12 -15.63
C LEU A 33 -3.32 -8.80 -15.55
N ARG A 34 -3.61 -7.50 -15.61
CA ARG A 34 -4.93 -6.89 -15.64
C ARG A 34 -5.88 -7.69 -16.53
N ALA A 35 -7.02 -8.15 -16.01
CA ALA A 35 -8.12 -8.57 -16.86
C ALA A 35 -8.62 -7.31 -17.57
N ASP A 36 -8.70 -7.31 -18.90
CA ASP A 36 -8.98 -6.11 -19.72
C ASP A 36 -10.27 -5.35 -19.34
N GLY A 37 -11.17 -5.96 -18.55
CA GLY A 37 -12.39 -5.36 -18.02
C GLY A 37 -12.30 -4.72 -16.63
N ASP A 38 -11.23 -4.94 -15.86
CA ASP A 38 -11.10 -4.37 -14.50
C ASP A 38 -10.70 -2.90 -14.55
N LYS A 39 -11.60 -2.05 -14.02
CA LYS A 39 -11.50 -0.59 -13.98
C LYS A 39 -11.39 -0.04 -12.57
N THR A 40 -11.19 -0.88 -11.55
CA THR A 40 -11.19 -0.47 -10.13
C THR A 40 -10.25 0.71 -9.84
N PHE A 41 -9.11 0.80 -10.55
CA PHE A 41 -8.17 1.92 -10.46
C PHE A 41 -8.05 2.75 -11.74
N ALA A 42 -8.97 2.59 -12.70
CA ALA A 42 -8.94 3.36 -13.94
C ALA A 42 -9.23 4.84 -13.66
N GLY A 43 -8.30 5.72 -14.00
CA GLY A 43 -8.43 7.16 -13.75
C GLY A 43 -7.96 7.62 -12.37
N VAL A 44 -7.38 6.74 -11.54
CA VAL A 44 -6.70 7.15 -10.31
C VAL A 44 -5.31 7.70 -10.64
N VAL A 45 -5.06 8.96 -10.31
CA VAL A 45 -3.78 9.63 -10.47
C VAL A 45 -3.20 9.92 -9.08
N ALA A 46 -1.96 9.50 -8.83
CA ALA A 46 -1.22 9.89 -7.62
C ALA A 46 -0.21 10.97 -7.99
N LYS A 47 -0.29 12.12 -7.32
CA LYS A 47 0.67 13.22 -7.47
C LYS A 47 1.52 13.34 -6.21
N GLU A 48 2.83 13.25 -6.38
CA GLU A 48 3.79 13.43 -5.28
C GLU A 48 3.77 14.85 -4.74
N VAL A 49 3.83 14.97 -3.42
CA VAL A 49 3.85 16.24 -2.68
C VAL A 49 5.10 16.35 -1.81
N GLY A 50 5.70 15.22 -1.42
CA GLY A 50 6.93 15.15 -0.63
C GLY A 50 7.15 13.76 -0.06
N ALA A 51 7.91 13.67 1.04
CA ALA A 51 8.11 12.45 1.81
C ALA A 51 7.72 12.66 3.27
N ILE A 52 7.27 11.58 3.92
CA ILE A 52 6.87 11.61 5.33
C ILE A 52 7.13 10.26 5.99
N SER A 53 7.57 10.31 7.25
CA SER A 53 7.71 9.17 8.14
C SER A 53 6.77 9.33 9.34
N VAL A 54 5.97 8.31 9.63
CA VAL A 54 4.92 8.36 10.66
C VAL A 54 4.79 7.05 11.44
N LEU A 55 4.20 7.14 12.63
CA LEU A 55 3.49 6.05 13.26
C LEU A 55 2.00 6.20 12.93
N ALA A 56 1.40 5.14 12.42
CA ALA A 56 0.00 5.13 12.05
C ALA A 56 -0.68 3.83 12.48
N ARG A 57 -1.96 3.92 12.79
CA ARG A 57 -2.82 2.77 13.08
C ARG A 57 -3.58 2.37 11.83
N ILE A 58 -3.65 1.07 11.54
CA ILE A 58 -4.50 0.57 10.46
C ILE A 58 -5.97 0.65 10.90
N THR A 59 -6.78 1.32 10.09
CA THR A 59 -8.22 1.50 10.32
C THR A 59 -9.08 0.69 9.35
N ASP A 60 -8.54 0.31 8.19
CA ASP A 60 -9.17 -0.61 7.25
C ASP A 60 -8.12 -1.45 6.50
N HIS A 61 -8.35 -2.76 6.40
CA HIS A 61 -7.54 -3.69 5.61
C HIS A 61 -8.38 -4.46 4.58
N SER A 62 -9.60 -4.01 4.28
CA SER A 62 -10.54 -4.66 3.39
C SER A 62 -9.97 -4.89 1.97
N GLU A 63 -9.13 -3.95 1.52
CA GLU A 63 -8.37 -3.91 0.26
C GLU A 63 -6.87 -4.21 0.46
N GLY A 64 -6.47 -4.74 1.61
CA GLY A 64 -5.07 -5.10 1.87
C GLY A 64 -4.54 -6.25 0.98
N LEU A 65 -5.43 -6.96 0.27
CA LEU A 65 -5.10 -8.11 -0.57
C LEU A 65 -5.09 -7.81 -2.09
N VAL A 66 -5.44 -6.59 -2.52
CA VAL A 66 -5.35 -6.18 -3.93
C VAL A 66 -3.93 -5.73 -4.28
N THR A 67 -3.63 -5.62 -5.58
CA THR A 67 -2.38 -5.05 -6.08
C THR A 67 -2.73 -3.86 -6.97
N PRO A 68 -2.34 -2.61 -6.60
CA PRO A 68 -1.69 -2.24 -5.35
C PRO A 68 -2.59 -2.48 -4.12
N ALA A 69 -1.99 -2.80 -2.97
CA ALA A 69 -2.77 -2.96 -1.74
C ALA A 69 -3.10 -1.60 -1.15
N LEU A 70 -4.33 -1.43 -0.68
CA LEU A 70 -4.81 -0.20 -0.06
C LEU A 70 -5.24 -0.49 1.37
N TYR A 71 -4.73 0.32 2.30
CA TYR A 71 -5.11 0.29 3.71
C TYR A 71 -5.63 1.65 4.12
N GLY A 72 -6.69 1.67 4.92
CA GLY A 72 -7.06 2.84 5.71
C GLY A 72 -6.11 3.00 6.88
N ILE A 73 -5.65 4.22 7.13
CA ILE A 73 -4.77 4.54 8.26
C ILE A 73 -5.23 5.78 9.02
N GLU A 74 -4.87 5.85 10.28
CA GLU A 74 -4.94 7.04 11.12
C GLU A 74 -3.52 7.37 11.61
N VAL A 75 -3.04 8.58 11.35
CA VAL A 75 -1.67 8.98 11.73
C VAL A 75 -1.65 9.44 13.19
N ASP A 76 -0.93 8.71 14.02
CA ASP A 76 -0.76 8.99 15.45
C ASP A 76 0.37 10.00 15.69
N THR A 77 1.50 9.85 14.99
CA THR A 77 2.69 10.69 15.20
C THR A 77 3.48 10.84 13.91
N VAL A 78 3.91 12.06 13.58
CA VAL A 78 4.87 12.30 12.51
C VAL A 78 6.28 12.30 13.09
N THR A 79 7.17 11.46 12.57
CA THR A 79 8.57 11.40 13.00
C THR A 79 9.46 12.26 12.10
N GLU A 80 9.20 12.29 10.80
CA GLU A 80 9.98 13.06 9.82
C GLU A 80 9.06 13.54 8.70
N SER A 81 9.37 14.69 8.10
CA SER A 81 8.60 15.21 6.96
C SER A 81 9.37 16.22 6.16
N THR A 82 9.11 16.27 4.85
CA THR A 82 9.59 17.31 3.95
C THR A 82 8.57 18.42 3.70
N VAL A 83 7.36 18.33 4.29
CA VAL A 83 6.31 19.34 4.15
C VAL A 83 6.19 20.20 5.40
N ASP A 84 5.76 21.45 5.23
CA ASP A 84 5.52 22.38 6.32
C ASP A 84 4.31 21.96 7.17
N GLU A 85 4.36 22.30 8.47
CA GLU A 85 3.32 21.99 9.46
C GLU A 85 2.84 20.51 9.45
N PRO A 86 3.77 19.55 9.56
CA PRO A 86 3.45 18.14 9.32
C PRO A 86 2.39 17.57 10.27
N SER A 87 2.33 18.05 11.52
CA SER A 87 1.34 17.60 12.50
C SER A 87 -0.10 18.00 12.15
N VAL A 88 -0.29 19.15 11.51
CA VAL A 88 -1.61 19.58 11.02
C VAL A 88 -1.97 18.78 9.77
N PHE A 89 -0.99 18.59 8.89
CA PHE A 89 -1.16 17.87 7.65
C PHE A 89 -1.50 16.38 7.86
N ALA A 90 -0.90 15.75 8.88
CA ALA A 90 -1.09 14.34 9.23
C ALA A 90 -2.56 13.93 9.33
N ARG A 91 -3.43 14.81 9.82
CA ARG A 91 -4.88 14.55 9.96
C ARG A 91 -5.61 14.34 8.62
N ARG A 92 -5.00 14.74 7.51
CA ARG A 92 -5.53 14.61 6.15
C ARG A 92 -5.03 13.33 5.46
N ILE A 93 -4.01 12.69 6.04
CA ILE A 93 -3.44 11.45 5.54
C ILE A 93 -4.31 10.31 6.06
N THR A 94 -4.94 9.60 5.12
CA THR A 94 -5.98 8.60 5.44
C THR A 94 -5.72 7.24 4.84
N HIS A 95 -4.76 7.15 3.91
CA HIS A 95 -4.52 5.94 3.15
C HIS A 95 -3.03 5.57 3.12
N LEU A 96 -2.77 4.27 3.16
CA LEU A 96 -1.49 3.67 2.83
C LEU A 96 -1.66 2.86 1.55
N ARG A 97 -0.88 3.19 0.52
CA ARG A 97 -0.83 2.46 -0.75
C ARG A 97 0.47 1.69 -0.86
N SER A 98 0.39 0.36 -0.87
CA SER A 98 1.54 -0.50 -1.17
C SER A 98 1.64 -0.73 -2.67
N TYR A 99 2.55 -0.01 -3.31
CA TYR A 99 2.82 -0.14 -4.73
C TYR A 99 3.43 -1.51 -5.04
N LEU A 100 3.02 -2.13 -6.16
CA LEU A 100 3.36 -3.51 -6.53
C LEU A 100 3.02 -4.57 -5.46
N GLY A 101 2.19 -4.21 -4.47
CA GLY A 101 1.75 -5.16 -3.46
C GLY A 101 2.86 -5.68 -2.54
N ALA A 102 3.95 -4.93 -2.35
CA ALA A 102 5.06 -5.32 -1.47
C ALA A 102 4.61 -5.67 -0.03
N TYR A 103 3.53 -5.05 0.45
CA TYR A 103 2.92 -5.26 1.76
C TYR A 103 1.48 -5.80 1.65
N THR A 104 1.19 -6.58 0.60
CA THR A 104 -0.12 -7.22 0.44
C THR A 104 -0.39 -8.20 1.57
N GLY A 105 -1.50 -8.02 2.29
CA GLY A 105 -1.92 -8.86 3.42
C GLY A 105 -1.05 -8.73 4.68
N ALA A 106 -0.14 -7.75 4.73
CA ALA A 106 0.82 -7.59 5.81
C ALA A 106 0.20 -7.07 7.12
N PHE A 107 -0.88 -6.26 7.03
CA PHE A 107 -1.44 -5.56 8.18
C PHE A 107 -2.95 -5.79 8.34
N ARG A 108 -3.44 -5.59 9.56
CA ARG A 108 -4.84 -5.72 9.96
C ARG A 108 -5.27 -4.51 10.79
N VAL A 109 -6.57 -4.23 10.78
CA VAL A 109 -7.19 -3.21 11.63
C VAL A 109 -6.71 -3.35 13.07
N GLY A 110 -6.26 -2.23 13.65
CA GLY A 110 -5.71 -2.15 14.99
C GLY A 110 -4.18 -2.25 15.07
N ASP A 111 -3.51 -2.75 14.02
CA ASP A 111 -2.05 -2.78 13.97
C ASP A 111 -1.51 -1.35 13.98
N VAL A 112 -0.42 -1.14 14.72
CA VAL A 112 0.36 0.10 14.66
C VAL A 112 1.60 -0.16 13.81
N VAL A 113 1.80 0.70 12.82
CA VAL A 113 2.83 0.57 11.81
C VAL A 113 3.67 1.85 11.75
N TYR A 114 4.98 1.68 11.73
CA TYR A 114 5.89 2.71 11.26
C TYR A 114 5.86 2.71 9.74
N LEU A 115 5.59 3.86 9.13
CA LEU A 115 5.55 4.05 7.69
C LEU A 115 6.53 5.14 7.31
N SER A 116 7.44 4.86 6.39
CA SER A 116 8.27 5.88 5.73
C SER A 116 8.04 5.76 4.23
N GLY A 117 7.46 6.80 3.62
CA GLY A 117 6.95 6.73 2.26
C GLY A 117 6.82 8.08 1.56
N ARG A 118 6.43 8.03 0.29
CA ARG A 118 6.07 9.22 -0.47
C ARG A 118 4.71 9.72 -0.02
N LEU A 119 4.63 11.00 0.28
CA LEU A 119 3.37 11.67 0.49
C LEU A 119 2.75 11.97 -0.89
N VAL A 120 1.60 11.38 -1.15
CA VAL A 120 0.89 11.52 -2.42
C VAL A 120 -0.52 12.06 -2.22
N HIS A 121 -0.96 12.87 -3.18
CA HIS A 121 -2.37 13.21 -3.34
C HIS A 121 -2.97 12.27 -4.39
N ILE A 122 -3.91 11.42 -3.95
CA ILE A 122 -4.64 10.51 -4.81
C ILE A 122 -5.86 11.24 -5.33
N GLN A 123 -6.05 11.25 -6.64
CA GLN A 123 -7.20 11.80 -7.34
C GLN A 123 -7.88 10.67 -8.10
N GLY A 124 -9.03 10.20 -7.60
CA GLY A 124 -9.87 9.21 -8.28
C GLY A 124 -11.07 9.86 -8.97
N PRO A 125 -11.76 9.11 -9.86
CA PRO A 125 -13.01 9.57 -10.50
C PRO A 125 -14.16 9.75 -9.49
N ASP A 126 -14.13 9.06 -8.34
CA ASP A 126 -15.07 9.23 -7.23
C ASP A 126 -14.42 10.02 -6.09
N ALA A 127 -15.13 11.04 -5.58
CA ALA A 127 -14.63 11.96 -4.54
C ALA A 127 -14.24 11.26 -3.23
N HIS A 128 -14.79 10.08 -2.96
CA HIS A 128 -14.45 9.25 -1.78
C HIS A 128 -13.02 8.70 -1.82
N ASN A 129 -12.41 8.62 -3.00
CA ASN A 129 -11.04 8.13 -3.21
C ASN A 129 -10.05 9.29 -3.45
N SER A 130 -10.49 10.54 -3.26
CA SER A 130 -9.67 11.74 -3.39
C SER A 130 -9.14 12.15 -2.03
N GLY A 131 -7.83 12.06 -1.80
CA GLY A 131 -7.25 12.32 -0.48
C GLY A 131 -5.74 12.18 -0.43
N PHE A 132 -5.15 12.47 0.73
CA PHE A 132 -3.72 12.26 0.95
C PHE A 132 -3.45 10.87 1.49
N GLY A 133 -2.37 10.27 0.99
CA GLY A 133 -1.91 8.98 1.43
C GLY A 133 -0.39 8.88 1.42
N ILE A 134 0.10 7.82 2.02
CA ILE A 134 1.50 7.43 2.00
C ILE A 134 1.65 6.28 1.02
N GLU A 135 2.48 6.46 0.00
CA GLU A 135 2.80 5.42 -0.96
C GLU A 135 4.16 4.81 -0.64
N LEU A 136 4.18 3.48 -0.56
CA LEU A 136 5.40 2.69 -0.41
C LEU A 136 5.78 2.13 -1.78
N THR A 137 6.77 2.73 -2.42
CA THR A 137 7.37 2.20 -3.65
C THR A 137 8.67 1.48 -3.34
N PRO A 138 8.92 0.27 -3.88
CA PRO A 138 10.15 -0.45 -3.59
C PRO A 138 11.41 0.16 -4.20
N TRP A 139 11.33 1.12 -5.14
CA TRP A 139 12.52 1.64 -5.83
C TRP A 139 12.60 3.16 -5.87
N SER A 140 13.36 3.69 -4.92
CA SER A 140 14.24 4.83 -5.11
C SER A 140 15.65 4.32 -4.82
N ALA A 141 16.61 4.48 -5.74
CA ALA A 141 18.00 4.11 -5.49
C ALA A 141 18.66 4.98 -4.38
N ALA A 142 17.97 6.01 -3.90
CA ALA A 142 18.44 6.95 -2.89
C ALA A 142 17.77 6.76 -1.52
N GLU A 143 16.57 6.17 -1.44
CA GLU A 143 15.77 6.10 -0.20
C GLU A 143 15.02 4.76 -0.10
N SER A 144 15.07 4.13 1.07
CA SER A 144 14.33 2.91 1.36
C SER A 144 13.02 3.24 2.06
N PHE A 145 11.92 3.28 1.29
CA PHE A 145 10.58 3.39 1.86
C PHE A 145 10.16 2.04 2.45
N LEU A 146 9.68 2.06 3.70
CA LEU A 146 9.45 0.83 4.45
C LEU A 146 8.25 0.94 5.38
N ALA A 147 7.64 -0.22 5.66
CA ALA A 147 6.61 -0.36 6.67
C ALA A 147 6.96 -1.48 7.65
N ASN A 148 6.95 -1.17 8.95
CA ASN A 148 7.25 -2.12 10.01
C ASN A 148 6.13 -2.10 11.06
N LEU A 149 5.70 -3.28 11.51
CA LEU A 149 4.87 -3.40 12.70
C LEU A 149 5.66 -2.92 13.92
N THR A 150 5.07 -2.01 14.68
CA THR A 150 5.59 -1.62 15.99
C THR A 150 4.95 -2.49 17.05
N ARG A 151 5.77 -3.12 17.90
CA ARG A 151 5.30 -3.93 19.04
C ARG A 151 4.59 -3.09 20.09
#